data_AF-A0A357AIR8-F1
#
_entry.id   AF-A0A357AIR8-F1
#
_cell.length_a   1.000
_cell.length_b   1.000
_cell.length_c   1.000
_cell.angle_alpha   90.00
_cell.angle_beta   90.00
_cell.angle_gamma   90.00
#
_symmetry.space_group_name_H-M   'P 1'
#
loop_
_entity.id
_entity.type
_entity.pdbx_description
1 polymer ?
#
loop_
_entity_poly.entity_id
_entity_poly.type
_entity_poly.pdbx_seq_one_letter_code
_entity_poly.pdbx_strand_id
1 'polypeptide(L)'
;EGVLKKMKYRASDILVLLRSQGVFDVNEVDFAIVEPNGQLSVLKKPECRPATPKDMNIQVSPSGISTELIYDGILIEENLRQLNKDKAWLMNQLKMKGINDISEAFLVTLNPAGDLYVDKYDDHIMKITDIGDYRGPY
;
A
#
# COMPACT_ATOMS: atom_id res chain seq x y z
N GLU A 1 23.03 22.32 21.31
CA GLU A 1 22.89 23.46 20.38
C GLU A 1 23.79 23.46 19.12
N GLY A 2 24.76 22.56 18.94
CA GLY A 2 25.71 22.67 17.81
C GLY A 2 25.29 22.06 16.47
N VAL A 3 24.43 21.04 16.45
CA VAL A 3 24.16 20.22 15.25
C VAL A 3 23.33 20.99 14.21
N LEU A 4 22.24 21.64 14.64
CA LEU A 4 21.39 22.44 13.76
C LEU A 4 22.16 23.60 13.11
N LYS A 5 22.99 24.29 13.91
CA LYS A 5 23.86 25.38 13.41
C LYS A 5 24.90 24.89 12.41
N LYS A 6 25.48 23.70 12.61
CA LYS A 6 26.42 23.05 11.66
C LYS A 6 25.73 22.65 10.36
N MET A 7 24.50 22.14 10.45
CA MET A 7 23.68 21.76 9.29
C MET A 7 22.94 22.95 8.65
N LYS A 8 23.14 24.17 9.17
CA LYS A 8 22.50 25.42 8.71
C LYS A 8 20.96 25.40 8.79
N TYR A 9 20.37 24.53 9.63
CA TYR A 9 18.94 24.55 9.90
C TYR A 9 18.59 25.58 10.95
N ARG A 10 17.54 26.36 10.67
CA ARG A 10 16.83 27.16 11.67
C ARG A 10 15.81 26.28 12.40
N ALA A 11 15.41 26.70 13.60
CA ALA A 11 14.33 26.03 14.31
C ALA A 11 13.03 26.01 13.49
N SER A 12 12.74 27.07 12.73
CA SER A 12 11.60 27.15 11.81
C SER A 12 11.60 26.03 10.77
N ASP A 13 12.78 25.67 10.24
CA ASP A 13 12.92 24.68 9.19
C ASP A 13 12.61 23.29 9.75
N ILE A 14 13.09 23.00 10.97
CA ILE A 14 12.77 21.77 11.69
C ILE A 14 11.27 21.66 11.99
N LEU A 15 10.63 22.77 12.39
CA LEU A 15 9.17 22.77 12.62
C LEU A 15 8.38 22.52 11.33
N VAL A 16 8.84 23.01 10.18
CA VAL A 16 8.24 22.69 8.88
C VAL A 16 8.41 21.21 8.55
N LEU A 17 9.61 20.66 8.74
CA LEU A 17 9.88 19.25 8.52
C LEU A 17 9.06 18.35 9.45
N LEU A 18 8.91 18.69 10.73
CA LEU A 18 8.05 17.97 11.68
C LEU A 18 6.59 17.94 11.21
N ARG A 19 6.06 19.08 10.75
CA ARG A 19 4.68 19.13 10.22
C ARG A 19 4.52 18.29 8.95
N SER A 20 5.54 18.23 8.09
CA SER A 20 5.54 17.36 6.90
C SER A 20 5.47 15.87 7.27
N GLN A 21 5.92 15.51 8.48
CA GLN A 21 5.82 14.16 9.05
C GLN A 21 4.54 13.97 9.90
N GLY A 22 3.59 14.90 9.85
CA GLY A 22 2.34 14.84 10.60
C GLY A 22 2.49 15.14 12.10
N VAL A 23 3.55 15.84 12.51
CA VAL A 23 3.80 16.22 13.91
C VAL A 23 3.69 17.73 14.07
N PHE A 24 2.64 18.18 14.75
CA PHE A 24 2.36 19.61 14.96
C PHE A 24 2.80 20.11 16.35
N ASP A 25 2.79 19.22 17.34
CA ASP A 25 3.31 19.50 18.68
C ASP A 25 4.68 18.82 18.87
N VAL A 26 5.71 19.63 19.14
CA VAL A 26 7.07 19.14 19.40
C VAL A 26 7.13 18.27 20.65
N ASN A 27 6.20 18.45 21.59
CA ASN A 27 6.12 17.62 22.80
C ASN A 27 5.75 16.16 22.51
N GLU A 28 5.23 15.83 21.33
CA GLU A 28 4.97 14.45 20.90
C GLU A 28 6.24 13.71 20.46
N VAL A 29 7.35 14.44 20.22
CA VAL A 29 8.59 13.89 19.68
C VAL A 29 9.46 13.35 20.82
N ASP A 30 9.93 12.11 20.64
CA ASP A 30 10.97 11.52 21.49
C ASP A 30 12.34 11.74 20.82
N PHE A 31 12.44 11.39 19.54
CA PHE A 31 13.64 11.63 18.72
C PHE A 31 13.29 12.16 17.34
N ALA A 32 14.16 13.02 16.80
CA ALA A 32 14.11 13.45 15.41
C ALA A 32 15.53 13.44 14.82
N ILE A 33 15.68 12.82 13.65
CA ILE A 33 16.96 12.65 12.96
C ILE A 33 16.82 13.29 11.58
N VAL A 34 17.76 14.18 11.24
CA VAL A 34 17.88 14.70 9.87
C VAL A 34 18.79 13.77 9.09
N GLU A 35 18.23 13.08 8.10
CA GLU A 35 18.92 12.15 7.22
C GLU A 35 19.82 12.91 6.22
N PRO A 36 20.83 12.24 5.60
CA PRO A 36 21.73 12.89 4.64
C PRO A 36 21.03 13.50 3.42
N ASN A 37 19.86 13.00 3.06
CA ASN A 37 19.02 13.53 1.97
C ASN A 37 18.19 14.76 2.39
N GLY A 38 18.33 15.23 3.64
CA GLY A 38 17.59 16.35 4.21
C GLY A 38 16.19 16.02 4.72
N GLN A 39 15.74 14.76 4.64
CA GLN A 39 14.48 14.33 5.23
C GLN A 39 14.60 14.21 6.75
N LEU A 40 13.46 14.36 7.43
CA LEU A 40 13.38 14.22 8.88
C LEU A 40 12.70 12.90 9.22
N SER A 41 13.43 12.00 9.87
CA SER A 41 12.89 10.80 10.51
C SER A 41 12.43 11.17 11.93
N VAL A 42 11.18 10.86 12.28
CA VAL A 42 10.59 11.21 13.58
C VAL A 42 10.15 9.97 14.33
N LEU A 43 10.63 9.81 15.56
CA LEU A 43 10.11 8.85 16.52
C LEU A 43 9.27 9.60 17.55
N LYS A 44 7.96 9.32 17.56
CA LYS A 44 7.05 9.85 18.58
C LYS A 44 7.22 9.13 19.91
N LYS A 45 6.90 9.81 21.01
CA LYS A 45 6.78 9.22 22.34
C LYS A 45 5.79 8.05 22.34
N PRO A 46 6.00 7.01 23.18
CA PRO A 46 5.13 5.83 23.22
C PRO A 46 3.63 6.11 23.38
N GLU A 47 3.28 7.16 24.12
CA GLU A 47 1.90 7.59 24.37
C GLU A 47 1.28 8.41 23.22
N CYS A 48 2.11 8.93 22.31
CA CYS A 48 1.67 9.76 21.16
C CYS A 48 1.70 9.01 19.82
N ARG A 49 2.18 7.76 19.79
CA ARG A 49 2.17 6.93 18.59
C ARG A 49 0.81 6.23 18.40
N PRO A 50 0.39 5.92 17.16
CA PRO A 50 -0.81 5.14 16.92
C PRO A 50 -0.75 3.77 17.60
N ALA A 51 -1.88 3.30 18.15
CA ALA A 51 -1.99 1.95 18.69
C ALA A 51 -1.78 0.91 17.59
N THR A 52 -0.98 -0.11 17.86
CA THR A 52 -0.84 -1.26 16.97
C THR A 52 -1.87 -2.32 17.33
N PRO A 53 -2.23 -3.23 16.40
CA PRO A 53 -3.08 -4.38 16.72
C PRO A 53 -2.54 -5.20 17.89
N LYS A 54 -1.22 -5.29 18.03
CA LYS A 54 -0.55 -5.98 19.15
C LYS A 54 -0.85 -5.32 20.51
N ASP A 55 -0.86 -3.99 20.58
CA ASP A 55 -1.17 -3.25 21.82
C ASP A 55 -2.62 -3.51 22.28
N MET A 56 -3.52 -3.79 21.33
CA MET A 56 -4.94 -4.08 21.59
C MET A 56 -5.26 -5.58 21.65
N ASN A 57 -4.26 -6.46 21.55
CA ASN A 57 -4.43 -7.91 21.46
C ASN A 57 -5.40 -8.35 20.34
N ILE A 58 -5.42 -7.61 19.23
CA ILE A 58 -6.21 -7.93 18.04
C ILE A 58 -5.46 -8.96 17.21
N GLN A 59 -6.14 -10.06 16.86
CA GLN A 59 -5.60 -11.03 15.90
C GLN A 59 -5.59 -10.41 14.50
N VAL A 60 -4.43 -10.42 13.86
CA VAL A 60 -4.24 -9.94 12.49
C VAL A 60 -4.08 -11.11 11.55
N SER A 61 -4.71 -11.03 10.38
CA SER A 61 -4.48 -11.98 9.30
C SER A 61 -3.05 -11.82 8.76
N PRO A 62 -2.43 -12.89 8.23
CA PRO A 62 -1.14 -12.79 7.55
C PRO A 62 -1.18 -11.72 6.45
N SER A 63 -0.23 -10.80 6.52
CA SER A 63 -0.02 -9.75 5.51
C SER A 63 1.20 -10.07 4.64
N GLY A 64 1.17 -9.65 3.38
CA GLY A 64 2.32 -9.72 2.48
C GLY A 64 1.91 -9.31 1.07
N ILE A 65 2.79 -9.54 0.10
CA ILE A 65 2.57 -9.16 -1.28
C ILE A 65 1.62 -10.16 -1.93
N SER A 66 0.62 -9.67 -2.64
CA SER A 66 -0.27 -10.53 -3.42
C SER A 66 0.48 -11.15 -4.60
N THR A 67 0.22 -12.43 -4.85
CA THR A 67 0.77 -13.15 -5.98
C THR A 67 -0.19 -13.07 -7.17
N GLU A 68 0.32 -12.69 -8.33
CA GLU A 68 -0.45 -12.65 -9.59
C GLU A 68 -0.69 -14.08 -10.10
N LEU A 69 -1.93 -14.40 -10.43
CA LEU A 69 -2.33 -15.72 -10.96
C LEU A 69 -2.75 -15.63 -12.41
N ILE A 70 -3.38 -14.53 -12.82
CA ILE A 70 -3.74 -14.24 -14.20
C ILE A 70 -3.32 -12.80 -14.50
N TYR A 71 -2.71 -12.59 -15.65
CA TYR A 71 -2.44 -11.26 -16.20
C TYR A 71 -2.71 -11.29 -17.71
N ASP A 72 -3.48 -10.31 -18.19
CA ASP A 72 -3.87 -10.15 -19.59
C ASP A 72 -4.52 -11.42 -20.18
N GLY A 73 -5.43 -12.05 -19.43
CA GLY A 73 -6.09 -13.30 -19.82
C GLY A 73 -5.18 -14.54 -19.82
N ILE A 74 -3.92 -14.42 -19.39
CA ILE A 74 -2.92 -15.50 -19.39
C ILE A 74 -2.70 -16.02 -17.97
N LEU A 75 -2.77 -17.33 -17.81
CA LEU A 75 -2.47 -18.02 -16.55
C LEU A 75 -0.97 -18.04 -16.25
N ILE A 76 -0.59 -17.59 -15.06
CA ILE A 76 0.79 -17.64 -14.55
C ILE A 76 0.96 -18.93 -13.72
N GLU A 77 1.22 -20.05 -14.39
CA GLU A 77 1.27 -21.37 -13.74
C GLU A 77 2.36 -21.50 -12.67
N GLU A 78 3.49 -20.81 -12.85
CA GLU A 78 4.59 -20.83 -11.88
C GLU A 78 4.16 -20.27 -10.52
N ASN A 79 3.37 -19.21 -10.52
CA ASN A 79 2.86 -18.59 -9.30
C ASN A 79 1.85 -19.49 -8.57
N LEU A 80 1.03 -20.24 -9.32
CA LEU A 80 0.17 -21.27 -8.73
C LEU A 80 1.00 -22.38 -8.06
N ARG A 81 2.07 -22.86 -8.72
CA ARG A 81 2.97 -23.88 -8.16
C ARG A 81 3.60 -23.42 -6.85
N GLN A 82 4.10 -22.18 -6.82
CA GLN A 82 4.72 -21.60 -5.61
C GLN A 82 3.73 -21.51 -4.43
N LEU A 83 2.44 -21.34 -4.72
CA LEU A 83 1.37 -21.31 -3.73
C LEU A 83 0.81 -22.70 -3.37
N ASN A 84 1.38 -23.77 -3.93
CA ASN A 84 0.86 -25.14 -3.86
C ASN A 84 -0.62 -25.20 -4.26
N LYS A 85 -0.96 -24.50 -5.35
CA LYS A 85 -2.28 -24.49 -5.98
C LYS A 85 -2.16 -25.00 -7.41
N ASP A 86 -3.27 -25.49 -7.94
CA ASP A 86 -3.36 -25.91 -9.32
C ASP A 86 -4.40 -25.08 -10.09
N LYS A 87 -4.45 -25.29 -11.41
CA LYS A 87 -5.42 -24.63 -12.29
C LYS A 87 -6.85 -24.95 -11.88
N ALA A 88 -7.13 -26.17 -11.41
CA ALA A 88 -8.46 -26.59 -11.02
C ALA A 88 -8.97 -25.78 -9.81
N TRP A 89 -8.11 -25.56 -8.81
CA TRP A 89 -8.39 -24.69 -7.68
C TRP A 89 -8.73 -23.27 -8.13
N LEU A 90 -7.90 -22.68 -9.01
CA LEU A 90 -8.13 -21.32 -9.49
C LEU A 90 -9.45 -21.22 -10.26
N MET A 91 -9.74 -22.16 -11.16
CA MET A 91 -11.00 -22.18 -11.90
C MET A 91 -12.22 -22.30 -10.99
N ASN A 92 -12.14 -23.08 -9.90
CA ASN A 92 -13.23 -23.17 -8.93
C ASN A 92 -13.47 -21.82 -8.23
N GLN A 93 -12.40 -21.12 -7.86
CA GLN A 93 -12.49 -19.79 -7.25
C GLN A 93 -13.10 -18.76 -8.20
N LEU A 94 -12.68 -18.76 -9.47
CA LEU A 94 -13.18 -17.86 -10.50
C LEU A 94 -14.66 -18.11 -10.81
N LYS A 95 -15.07 -19.38 -10.88
CA LYS A 95 -16.49 -19.74 -11.06
C LYS A 95 -17.38 -19.24 -9.93
N MET A 96 -16.91 -19.29 -8.68
CA MET A 96 -17.63 -18.72 -7.54
C MET A 96 -17.83 -17.19 -7.65
N LYS A 97 -16.99 -16.51 -8.44
CA LYS A 97 -17.08 -15.08 -8.77
C LYS A 97 -17.73 -14.82 -10.15
N GLY A 98 -18.38 -15.83 -10.74
CA GLY A 98 -19.07 -15.70 -12.02
C GLY A 98 -18.14 -15.49 -13.22
N ILE A 99 -16.95 -16.10 -13.20
CA ILE A 99 -15.98 -16.11 -14.31
C ILE A 99 -15.85 -17.55 -14.78
N ASN A 100 -16.13 -17.81 -16.05
CA ASN A 100 -16.14 -19.16 -16.59
C ASN A 100 -14.84 -19.48 -17.35
N ASP A 101 -14.21 -18.46 -17.92
CA ASP A 101 -12.95 -18.56 -18.65
C ASP A 101 -11.89 -17.58 -18.13
N ILE A 102 -10.63 -18.02 -18.16
CA ILE A 102 -9.47 -17.22 -17.71
C ILE A 102 -9.32 -15.95 -18.56
N SER A 103 -9.64 -16.03 -19.85
CA SER A 103 -9.56 -14.91 -20.79
C SER A 103 -10.52 -13.76 -20.48
N GLU A 104 -11.54 -13.98 -19.63
CA GLU A 104 -12.42 -12.92 -19.15
C GLU A 104 -11.73 -11.97 -18.16
N ALA A 105 -10.63 -12.42 -17.52
CA ALA A 105 -9.95 -11.70 -16.47
C ALA A 105 -8.69 -10.99 -16.98
N PHE A 106 -8.61 -9.68 -16.73
CA PHE A 106 -7.41 -8.89 -16.98
C PHE A 106 -6.35 -9.13 -15.89
N LEU A 107 -6.76 -9.14 -14.63
CA LEU A 107 -5.86 -9.35 -13.50
C LEU A 107 -6.53 -10.19 -12.41
N VAL A 108 -5.83 -11.21 -11.94
CA VAL A 108 -6.22 -11.98 -10.76
C VAL A 108 -5.04 -12.09 -9.83
N THR A 109 -5.21 -11.67 -8.58
CA THR A 109 -4.17 -11.81 -7.55
C THR A 109 -4.72 -12.51 -6.31
N LEU A 110 -3.85 -13.23 -5.61
CA LEU A 110 -4.15 -13.87 -4.33
C LEU A 110 -3.28 -13.24 -3.25
N ASN A 111 -3.90 -12.65 -2.23
CA ASN A 111 -3.18 -12.13 -1.08
C ASN A 111 -2.81 -13.26 -0.08
N PRO A 112 -1.88 -13.03 0.86
CA PRO A 112 -1.54 -14.03 1.88
C PRO A 112 -2.66 -14.40 2.87
N ALA A 113 -3.72 -13.60 2.95
CA ALA A 113 -4.91 -13.93 3.73
C ALA A 113 -5.83 -14.94 2.99
N GLY A 114 -5.56 -15.22 1.71
CA GLY A 114 -6.32 -16.14 0.88
C GLY A 114 -7.43 -15.46 0.06
N ASP A 115 -7.48 -14.13 0.05
CA ASP A 115 -8.47 -13.38 -0.72
C ASP A 115 -8.01 -13.22 -2.17
N LEU A 116 -8.92 -13.54 -3.09
CA LEU A 116 -8.77 -13.30 -4.52
C LEU A 116 -9.34 -11.94 -4.91
N TYR A 117 -8.47 -11.09 -5.43
CA TYR A 117 -8.85 -9.93 -6.22
C TYR A 117 -8.99 -10.35 -7.68
N VAL A 118 -10.04 -9.86 -8.34
CA VAL A 118 -10.29 -10.15 -9.75
C VAL A 118 -10.74 -8.88 -10.46
N ASP A 119 -10.08 -8.59 -11.56
CA ASP A 119 -10.37 -7.53 -12.51
C ASP A 119 -10.70 -8.15 -13.87
N LYS A 120 -11.80 -7.73 -14.50
CA LYS A 120 -12.30 -8.30 -15.77
C LYS A 120 -12.08 -7.29 -16.89
N TYR A 121 -11.95 -7.74 -18.14
CA TYR A 121 -11.91 -6.80 -19.28
C TYR A 121 -13.22 -6.06 -19.52
N ASP A 122 -14.34 -6.73 -19.26
CA ASP A 122 -15.69 -6.15 -19.36
C ASP A 122 -16.20 -5.76 -17.96
N ASP A 123 -15.29 -5.33 -17.09
CA ASP A 123 -15.73 -4.59 -15.92
C ASP A 123 -16.25 -3.25 -16.42
N HIS A 124 -17.56 -3.03 -16.24
CA HIS A 124 -18.12 -1.72 -16.48
C HIS A 124 -17.56 -0.80 -15.41
N ILE A 125 -16.34 -0.27 -15.61
CA ILE A 125 -15.81 0.86 -14.84
C ILE A 125 -16.66 2.08 -15.22
N MET A 126 -17.92 2.07 -14.81
CA MET A 126 -18.76 3.25 -14.77
C MET A 126 -18.22 4.10 -13.64
N LYS A 127 -17.37 5.06 -14.04
CA LYS A 127 -16.76 6.17 -13.29
C LYS A 127 -15.24 6.03 -13.12
N ILE A 128 -14.55 6.17 -14.25
CA ILE A 128 -13.48 7.17 -14.23
C ILE A 128 -14.20 8.50 -13.96
N THR A 129 -14.11 9.01 -12.74
CA THR A 129 -14.44 10.42 -12.52
C THR A 129 -13.32 11.16 -13.24
N ASP A 130 -13.63 11.71 -14.41
CA ASP A 130 -12.74 12.65 -15.07
C ASP A 130 -12.58 13.86 -14.14
N ILE A 131 -11.48 13.85 -13.40
CA ILE A 131 -11.03 14.93 -12.51
C ILE A 131 -10.19 15.95 -13.28
N GLY A 132 -9.99 15.75 -14.58
CA GLY A 132 -9.35 16.71 -15.47
C GLY A 132 -10.38 17.62 -16.11
N ASP A 133 -10.50 18.85 -15.64
CA ASP A 133 -11.20 19.94 -16.35
C ASP A 133 -10.38 20.50 -17.53
N TYR A 134 -9.22 19.90 -17.82
CA TYR A 134 -8.29 20.35 -18.84
C TYR A 134 -8.70 19.89 -20.25
N ARG A 135 -9.32 20.78 -21.02
CA ARG A 135 -9.70 20.55 -22.42
C ARG A 135 -8.54 20.61 -23.44
N GLY A 136 -7.29 20.77 -22.99
CA GLY A 136 -6.15 20.99 -23.90
C GLY A 136 -6.18 22.34 -24.61
N PRO A 137 -5.04 22.86 -25.08
CA PRO A 137 -5.01 24.03 -25.94
C PRO A 137 -5.00 23.55 -27.39
N TYR A 138 -6.19 23.32 -27.95
CA TYR A 138 -6.44 22.83 -29.32
C TYR A 138 -6.13 21.35 -29.58
#